data_AF-A0A963RG39-F1
#
_entry.id   AF-A0A963RG39-F1
#
_cell.length_a   1.000
_cell.length_b   1.000
_cell.length_c   1.000
_cell.angle_alpha   90.00
_cell.angle_beta   90.00
_cell.angle_gamma   90.00
#
_symmetry.space_group_name_H-M   'P 1'
#
loop_
_entity.id
_entity.type
_entity.pdbx_description
1 polymer ?
#
loop_
_entity_poly.entity_id
_entity_poly.type
_entity_poly.pdbx_seq_one_letter_code
_entity_poly.pdbx_strand_id
1 'polypeptide(L)' 'MDVLKGIKVIDVTAYAFVPSAGGALAHWGAEVIKVEGPRSPDPMRLLHNGSLEPNGAGSRFKHYS' A
#
# COMPACT_ATOMS: atom_id res chain seq x y z
N MET A 1 -10.25 -15.33 8.03
CA MET A 1 -10.25 -15.20 9.50
C MET A 1 -9.61 -13.86 9.78
N ASP A 2 -10.37 -12.91 10.31
CA ASP A 2 -9.94 -11.50 10.40
C ASP A 2 -9.37 -11.21 11.79
N VAL A 3 -8.21 -11.80 12.07
CA VAL A 3 -7.55 -11.73 13.39
C VAL A 3 -7.14 -10.31 13.79
N LEU A 4 -7.06 -9.38 12.84
CA LEU A 4 -6.74 -7.96 13.05
C LEU A 4 -7.94 -7.03 12.85
N LYS A 5 -9.18 -7.55 12.84
CA LYS A 5 -10.38 -6.72 12.68
C LYS A 5 -10.42 -5.60 13.73
N GLY A 6 -10.62 -4.37 13.26
CA GLY A 6 -10.68 -3.17 14.10
C GLY A 6 -9.33 -2.51 14.39
N ILE A 7 -8.22 -3.11 13.95
CA ILE A 7 -6.89 -2.48 14.01
C ILE A 7 -6.70 -1.58 12.80
N LYS A 8 -6.21 -0.36 13.03
CA LYS A 8 -5.78 0.58 11.98
C LYS A 8 -4.26 0.65 11.94
N VAL A 9 -3.69 0.56 10.75
CA VAL A 9 -2.25 0.61 10.51
C VAL A 9 -1.95 1.75 9.56
N ILE A 10 -1.04 2.63 9.96
CA ILE A 10 -0.46 3.63 9.07
C ILE A 10 0.81 3.05 8.47
N ASP A 11 0.82 2.88 7.15
CA ASP A 11 1.96 2.36 6.43
C ASP A 11 2.70 3.49 5.71
N VAL A 12 3.90 3.79 6.18
CA VAL A 12 4.81 4.83 5.64
C VAL A 12 6.03 4.23 4.93
N THR A 13 5.96 2.94 4.61
CA THR A 13 7.08 2.22 4.01
C THR A 13 7.17 2.53 2.50
N ALA A 14 8.21 2.08 1.82
CA ALA A 14 8.36 2.25 0.38
C ALA A 14 9.00 1.00 -0.26
N TYR A 15 8.91 0.89 -1.59
CA TYR A 15 9.46 -0.22 -2.37
C TYR A 15 8.71 -1.55 -2.18
N ALA A 16 9.40 -2.69 -2.19
CA ALA A 16 8.75 -3.99 -2.25
C ALA A 16 8.75 -4.74 -0.92
N PHE A 17 9.85 -4.68 -0.15
CA PHE A 17 10.05 -5.60 0.97
C PHE A 17 9.16 -5.27 2.16
N VAL A 18 9.31 -4.08 2.74
CA VAL A 18 8.55 -3.69 3.94
C VAL A 18 7.06 -3.49 3.64
N PRO A 19 6.64 -2.97 2.46
CA PRO A 19 5.24 -2.94 2.05
C PRO A 19 4.50 -4.29 2.07
N SER A 20 5.22 -5.40 1.87
CA SER A 20 4.61 -6.73 1.96
C SER A 20 4.03 -7.04 3.36
N ALA A 21 4.61 -6.46 4.42
CA ALA A 21 4.08 -6.59 5.77
C ALA A 21 2.71 -5.92 5.89
N GLY A 22 2.54 -4.71 5.33
CA GLY A 22 1.24 -4.04 5.30
C GLY A 22 0.20 -4.84 4.51
N GLY A 23 0.58 -5.45 3.38
CA GLY A 23 -0.27 -6.38 2.64
C GLY A 23 -0.71 -7.60 3.47
N ALA A 24 0.20 -8.21 4.23
CA ALA A 24 -0.12 -9.31 5.13
C ALA A 24 -1.08 -8.90 6.26
N LEU A 25 -0.87 -7.72 6.86
CA LEU A 25 -1.75 -7.17 7.90
C LEU A 25 -3.16 -6.89 7.35
N ALA A 26 -3.27 -6.33 6.15
CA ALA A 26 -4.55 -6.12 5.47
C ALA A 26 -5.27 -7.45 5.20
N HIS A 27 -4.53 -8.47 4.73
CA HIS A 27 -5.08 -9.80 4.50
C HIS A 27 -5.62 -10.46 5.79
N TRP A 28 -5.03 -10.13 6.94
CA TRP A 28 -5.51 -10.57 8.26
C TRP A 28 -6.61 -9.68 8.86
N GLY A 29 -7.10 -8.69 8.13
CA GLY A 29 -8.29 -7.90 8.49
C GLY A 29 -8.02 -6.53 9.09
N ALA A 30 -6.78 -6.03 9.06
CA ALA A 30 -6.47 -4.66 9.46
C ALA A 30 -6.92 -3.64 8.40
N GLU A 31 -7.32 -2.46 8.83
CA GLU A 31 -7.46 -1.28 7.96
C GLU A 31 -6.08 -0.65 7.77
N VAL A 32 -5.43 -0.95 6.65
CA VAL A 32 -4.09 -0.44 6.33
C VAL A 32 -4.22 0.79 5.43
N ILE A 33 -3.70 1.92 5.89
CA ILE A 33 -3.70 3.18 5.16
C ILE A 33 -2.27 3.47 4.74
N LYS A 34 -2.02 3.40 3.43
CA LYS A 34 -0.74 3.76 2.84
C LYS A 34 -0.63 5.28 2.73
N VAL A 35 0.43 5.82 3.32
CA VAL A 35 0.72 7.25 3.28
C VAL A 35 1.98 7.47 2.45
N GLU A 36 1.83 8.27 1.40
CA GLU A 36 2.90 8.57 0.45
C GLU A 36 3.20 10.07 0.41
N GLY A 37 4.45 10.42 0.09
CA GLY A 37 4.86 11.81 -0.04
C GLY A 37 4.21 12.49 -1.25
N PRO A 38 3.64 13.70 -1.13
CA PRO A 38 2.88 14.34 -2.22
C PRO A 38 3.74 14.72 -3.43
N ARG A 39 5.05 14.89 -3.25
CA ARG A 39 6.03 15.22 -4.32
C ARG A 39 6.90 14.04 -4.74
N SER A 40 6.94 13.00 -3.93
CA SER A 40 7.78 11.82 -4.13
C SER A 40 7.03 10.61 -3.56
N PRO A 41 6.00 10.11 -4.26
CA PRO A 41 5.27 8.92 -3.87
C PRO A 41 6.13 7.66 -4.07
N ASP A 42 5.64 6.51 -3.65
CA ASP A 42 6.36 5.24 -3.76
C ASP A 42 6.71 4.95 -5.24
N PRO A 43 8.00 4.78 -5.61
CA PRO A 43 8.38 4.50 -7.00
C PRO A 43 7.73 3.24 -7.57
N MET A 44 7.28 2.33 -6.71
CA MET A 44 6.55 1.12 -7.11
C MET A 44 5.24 1.41 -7.85
N ARG A 45 4.68 2.62 -7.72
CA ARG A 45 3.54 3.07 -8.53
C ARG A 45 3.78 2.94 -10.04
N LEU A 46 5.03 3.07 -10.49
CA LEU A 46 5.40 3.03 -11.92
C LEU A 46 5.47 1.62 -12.50
N LEU A 47 5.44 0.58 -11.67
CA LEU A 47 5.47 -0.78 -12.18
C LEU A 47 4.16 -1.15 -12.87
N HIS A 48 4.24 -2.06 -13.84
CA HIS A 48 3.08 -2.58 -14.56
C HIS A 48 2.21 -1.48 -15.19
N ASN A 49 2.85 -0.53 -15.88
CA ASN A 49 2.22 0.60 -16.56
C ASN A 49 1.42 1.51 -15.62
N GLY A 50 1.82 1.62 -14.36
CA GLY A 50 1.23 2.59 -13.44
C GLY A 50 1.84 3.99 -13.57
N SER A 51 1.36 4.90 -12.74
CA SER A 51 1.62 6.34 -12.78
C SER A 51 1.77 6.91 -11.38
N LEU A 52 2.53 8.01 -11.26
CA LEU A 52 2.67 8.77 -10.00
C LEU A 52 1.43 9.62 -9.69
N GLU A 53 0.57 9.86 -10.69
CA GLU A 53 -0.69 10.59 -10.52
C GLU A 53 -1.58 9.93 -9.44
N PRO A 54 -2.43 10.70 -8.75
CA PRO A 54 -3.40 10.15 -7.79
C PRO A 54 -4.22 9.02 -8.41
N ASN A 55 -4.38 7.91 -7.68
CA ASN A 55 -5.05 6.68 -8.14
C ASN A 55 -4.44 6.01 -9.39
N GLY A 56 -3.23 6.41 -9.78
CA GLY A 56 -2.51 5.93 -10.96
C GLY A 56 -1.70 4.65 -10.75
N ALA A 57 -1.68 4.08 -9.55
CA ALA A 57 -0.87 2.90 -9.25
C ALA A 57 -1.25 1.70 -10.14
N GLY A 58 -0.24 0.95 -10.59
CA GLY A 58 -0.43 -0.27 -11.38
C GLY A 58 -1.38 -1.26 -10.69
N SER A 59 -2.10 -2.08 -11.48
CA SER A 59 -3.19 -2.95 -10.98
C SER A 59 -2.82 -3.86 -9.80
N ARG A 60 -1.54 -4.23 -9.68
CA ARG A 60 -1.01 -5.05 -8.59
C ARG A 60 -0.86 -4.33 -7.24
N PHE A 61 -0.95 -2.99 -7.22
CA PHE A 61 -0.78 -2.17 -6.01
C PHE A 61 -2.06 -1.48 -5.57
N LYS A 62 -3.18 -1.62 -6.31
CA LYS A 62 -4.48 -1.00 -5.98
C LYS A 62 -5.09 -1.43 -4.65
N HIS A 63 -4.70 -2.58 -4.10
CA HIS A 63 -5.17 -3.05 -2.80
C HIS A 63 -4.38 -2.47 -1.62
N TYR A 64 -3.38 -1.64 -1.92
CA TYR A 64 -2.40 -1.17 -0.97
C TYR A 64 -2.04 0.31 -1.17
N SER A 65 -2.44 0.95 -2.27
CA SER A 65 -2.25 2.38 -2.60
C SER A 65 -3.58 3.08 -2.80
#